data_AF-A0A9W5X867-F1
#
_entry.id   AF-A0A9W5X867-F1
#
_cell.length_a   1.000
_cell.length_b   1.000
_cell.length_c   1.000
_cell.angle_alpha   90.00
_cell.angle_beta   90.00
_cell.angle_gamma   90.00
#
_symmetry.space_group_name_H-M   'P 1'
#
loop_
_entity.id
_entity.type
_entity.pdbx_description
1 polymer ?
#
loop_
_entity_poly.entity_id
_entity_poly.type
_entity_poly.pdbx_seq_one_letter_code
_entity_poly.pdbx_strand_id
1 'polypeptide(L)' 'MNFKEMQDLMKKAVPLAKEMEGDWQARMKLSVRIVKADYYMQQPISKEIIQKLLLHNVSYRRICKNYDMSRKAISAFENM' A
#
# COMPACT_ATOMS: atom_id res chain seq x y z
N MET A 1 6.88 9.83 3.61
CA MET A 1 6.86 8.93 4.77
C MET A 1 8.05 9.28 5.65
N ASN A 2 7.82 9.57 6.93
CA ASN A 2 8.88 9.94 7.87
C ASN A 2 9.46 8.70 8.59
N PHE A 3 10.50 8.92 9.41
CA PHE A 3 11.18 7.84 10.13
C PHE A 3 10.26 7.07 11.08
N LYS A 4 9.39 7.77 11.80
CA LYS A 4 8.46 7.16 12.76
C LYS A 4 7.43 6.27 12.06
N GLU A 5 6.84 6.77 10.99
CA GLU A 5 5.93 6.00 10.12
C GLU A 5 6.63 4.75 9.60
N MET A 6 7.87 4.87 9.10
CA MET A 6 8.63 3.71 8.64
C MET A 6 8.90 2.70 9.76
N GLN A 7 9.24 3.18 10.95
CA GLN A 7 9.47 2.31 12.11
C GLN A 7 8.21 1.52 12.47
N ASP A 8 7.03 2.16 12.46
CA ASP A 8 5.77 1.50 12.76
C ASP A 8 5.35 0.51 11.65
N LEU A 9 5.64 0.80 10.38
CA LEU A 9 5.47 -0.18 9.31
C LEU A 9 6.39 -1.38 9.48
N MET A 10 7.65 -1.18 9.88
CA MET A 10 8.58 -2.28 10.11
C MET A 10 8.16 -3.18 11.26
N LYS A 11 7.56 -2.63 12.33
CA LYS A 11 6.95 -3.42 13.42
C LYS A 11 5.86 -4.37 12.92
N LYS A 12 5.18 -4.04 11.82
CA LYS A 12 4.17 -4.90 11.18
C LYS A 12 4.77 -5.84 10.12
N ALA A 13 5.75 -5.34 9.35
CA ALA A 13 6.34 -6.09 8.24
C ALA A 13 7.23 -7.24 8.71
N VAL A 14 7.97 -7.07 9.81
CA VAL A 14 8.90 -8.10 10.31
C VAL A 14 8.16 -9.36 10.79
N PRO A 15 7.08 -9.28 11.60
CA PRO A 15 6.27 -10.45 11.93
C PRO A 15 5.69 -11.14 10.69
N LEU A 16 5.11 -10.36 9.75
CA LEU A 16 4.55 -10.90 8.52
C LEU A 16 5.59 -11.68 7.70
N ALA A 17 6.82 -11.16 7.62
CA ALA A 17 7.91 -11.85 6.93
C ALA A 17 8.30 -13.16 7.61
N LYS A 18 8.20 -13.26 8.95
CA LYS A 18 8.51 -14.47 9.71
C LYS A 18 7.50 -15.59 9.51
N GLU A 19 6.24 -15.26 9.21
CA GLU A 19 5.17 -16.24 8.94
C GLU A 19 5.30 -16.86 7.54
N MET A 20 6.01 -16.20 6.63
CA MET A 20 6.24 -16.70 5.28
C MET A 20 7.43 -17.67 5.23
N GLU A 21 7.35 -18.66 4.34
CA GLU A 21 8.43 -19.59 4.06
C GLU A 21 9.36 -19.09 2.93
N GLY A 22 10.61 -19.54 2.93
CA GLY A 22 11.60 -19.24 1.89
C GLY A 22 12.61 -18.14 2.24
N ASP A 23 13.19 -17.52 1.20
CA ASP A 23 14.28 -16.54 1.34
C ASP A 23 13.88 -15.32 2.17
N TRP A 24 14.73 -14.93 3.13
CA TRP A 24 14.45 -13.82 4.04
C TRP A 24 14.31 -12.49 3.31
N GLN A 25 15.18 -12.19 2.34
CA GLN A 25 15.17 -10.92 1.64
C GLN A 25 13.92 -10.77 0.77
N ALA A 26 13.51 -11.84 0.09
CA ALA A 26 12.26 -11.89 -0.66
C ALA A 26 11.03 -11.69 0.24
N ARG A 27 10.96 -12.40 1.37
CA ARG A 27 9.86 -12.27 2.35
C ARG A 27 9.76 -10.88 2.94
N MET A 28 10.90 -10.29 3.33
CA MET A 28 10.94 -8.93 3.87
C MET A 28 10.49 -7.91 2.82
N LYS A 29 10.97 -8.02 1.57
CA LYS A 29 10.57 -7.15 0.46
C LYS A 29 9.06 -7.22 0.21
N LEU A 30 8.50 -8.43 0.20
CA LEU A 30 7.07 -8.65 0.03
C LEU A 30 6.26 -8.06 1.19
N SER A 31 6.68 -8.33 2.43
CA SER A 31 6.00 -7.87 3.63
C SER A 31 5.99 -6.35 3.75
N VAL A 32 7.11 -5.67 3.45
CA VAL A 32 7.17 -4.21 3.37
C VAL A 32 6.21 -3.67 2.31
N ARG A 33 6.09 -4.34 1.17
CA ARG A 33 5.16 -3.94 0.10
C ARG A 33 3.70 -4.03 0.56
N ILE A 34 3.35 -5.11 1.25
CA ILE A 34 2.01 -5.32 1.80
C ILE A 34 1.66 -4.22 2.80
N VAL A 35 2.49 -4.01 3.84
CA VAL A 35 2.16 -3.02 4.88
C VAL A 35 2.16 -1.59 4.35
N LYS A 36 2.97 -1.28 3.32
CA LYS A 36 2.93 0.05 2.66
C LYS A 36 1.62 0.24 1.89
N ALA A 37 1.17 -0.78 1.17
CA ALA A 37 -0.12 -0.74 0.49
C ALA A 37 -1.26 -0.49 1.49
N ASP A 38 -1.26 -1.22 2.61
CA ASP A 38 -2.28 -1.07 3.66
C ASP A 38 -2.21 0.31 4.31
N TYR A 39 -1.00 0.84 4.55
CA TYR A 39 -0.81 2.20 5.07
C TYR A 39 -1.43 3.25 4.16
N TYR A 40 -1.15 3.20 2.86
CA TYR A 40 -1.70 4.17 1.91
C TYR A 40 -3.22 4.01 1.71
N MET A 41 -3.77 2.80 1.87
CA MET A 41 -5.22 2.57 1.84
C MET A 41 -5.96 3.21 3.01
N GLN A 42 -5.28 3.51 4.11
CA GLN A 42 -5.85 4.18 5.28
C GLN A 42 -5.79 5.71 5.20
N GLN A 43 -5.13 6.26 4.17
CA GLN A 43 -4.99 7.69 4.01
C GLN A 43 -6.21 8.27 3.26
N PRO A 44 -6.54 9.56 3.45
CA PRO A 44 -7.55 10.23 2.65
C PRO A 44 -7.24 10.16 1.15
N ILE A 45 -8.27 10.01 0.33
CA ILE A 45 -8.08 9.89 -1.11
C ILE A 45 -7.50 11.18 -1.71
N SER A 46 -6.46 11.03 -2.54
CA SER A 46 -5.85 12.11 -3.30
C SER A 46 -5.10 11.55 -4.50
N LYS A 47 -4.72 12.41 -5.45
CA LYS A 47 -3.87 12.05 -6.58
C LYS A 47 -2.58 11.35 -6.13
N GLU A 48 -1.92 11.92 -5.12
CA GLU A 48 -0.67 11.38 -4.59
C GLU A 48 -0.85 9.98 -3.96
N ILE A 49 -1.96 9.76 -3.24
CA ILE A 49 -2.26 8.46 -2.63
C ILE A 49 -2.57 7.41 -3.71
N ILE A 50 -3.34 7.76 -4.74
CA ILE A 50 -3.64 6.84 -5.86
C ILE A 50 -2.34 6.44 -6.58
N GLN A 51 -1.46 7.40 -6.89
CA GLN A 51 -0.18 7.12 -7.51
C GLN A 51 0.70 6.20 -6.66
N LYS A 52 0.78 6.45 -5.34
CA LYS A 52 1.52 5.57 -4.42
C LYS A 52 0.93 4.17 -4.37
N LEU A 53 -0.39 4.02 -4.33
CA LEU A 53 -1.06 2.71 -4.34
C LEU A 53 -0.77 1.93 -5.62
N LEU A 54 -0.83 2.59 -6.79
CA LEU A 54 -0.50 1.98 -8.08
C LEU A 54 0.98 1.58 -8.16
N LEU A 55 1.90 2.43 -7.68
CA LEU A 55 3.33 2.12 -7.59
C LEU A 55 3.61 0.88 -6.71
N HIS A 56 2.77 0.65 -5.71
CA HIS A 56 2.81 -0.53 -4.84
C HIS A 56 2.00 -1.72 -5.38
N ASN A 57 1.66 -1.72 -6.68
CA ASN A 57 0.91 -2.77 -7.38
C ASN A 57 -0.48 -3.04 -6.81
N VAL A 58 -1.11 -2.04 -6.19
CA VAL A 58 -2.49 -2.19 -5.75
C VAL A 58 -3.42 -1.94 -6.94
N SER A 59 -4.23 -2.94 -7.26
CA SER A 59 -5.11 -2.86 -8.44
C SER A 59 -6.23 -1.84 -8.23
N TYR A 60 -6.67 -1.22 -9.33
CA TYR A 60 -7.85 -0.32 -9.32
C TYR A 60 -9.06 -0.97 -8.65
N ARG A 61 -9.28 -2.29 -8.82
CA ARG A 61 -10.36 -3.01 -8.13
C ARG A 61 -10.25 -2.90 -6.61
N ARG A 62 -9.05 -3.10 -6.05
CA ARG A 62 -8.83 -2.95 -4.60
C ARG A 62 -9.00 -1.50 -4.15
N ILE A 63 -8.49 -0.54 -4.93
CA ILE A 63 -8.63 0.90 -4.64
C ILE A 63 -10.10 1.31 -4.63
N CYS A 64 -10.84 0.99 -5.69
CA CYS A 64 -12.27 1.28 -5.82
C CYS A 64 -13.07 0.71 -4.64
N LYS A 65 -12.79 -0.55 -4.26
CA LYS A 65 -13.46 -1.20 -3.13
C LYS A 65 -13.13 -0.54 -1.79
N ASN A 66 -11.89 -0.11 -1.58
CA ASN A 66 -11.46 0.49 -0.31
C ASN A 66 -12.09 1.86 -0.07
N TYR A 67 -12.20 2.68 -1.12
CA TYR A 67 -12.74 4.04 -1.03
C TYR A 67 -14.24 4.13 -1.36
N ASP A 68 -14.89 3.03 -1.70
CA ASP A 68 -16.27 2.97 -2.18
C ASP A 68 -16.52 3.91 -3.38
N MET A 69 -15.64 3.84 -4.38
CA MET A 69 -15.66 4.72 -5.56
C MET A 69 -15.61 3.94 -6.86
N SER A 70 -16.26 4.49 -7.90
CA SER A 70 -16.16 3.93 -9.25
C SER A 70 -14.77 4.15 -9.85
N ARG A 71 -14.38 3.30 -10.80
CA ARG A 71 -13.11 3.48 -11.54
C ARG A 71 -13.02 4.85 -12.23
N LYS A 72 -14.13 5.36 -12.77
CA LYS A 72 -14.17 6.70 -13.39
C LYS A 72 -13.84 7.79 -12.38
N ALA A 73 -14.37 7.68 -11.16
CA ALA A 73 -14.11 8.63 -10.10
C ALA A 73 -12.64 8.56 -9.61
N ILE A 74 -12.07 7.36 -9.50
CA ILE A 74 -10.63 7.19 -9.20
C ILE A 74 -9.75 7.81 -10.29
N SER A 75 -10.04 7.54 -11.57
CA SER A 75 -9.25 8.09 -12.68
C SER A 75 -9.39 9.60 -12.85
N ALA A 76 -10.45 10.22 -12.31
CA ALA A 76 -10.56 11.69 -12.30
C ALA A 76 -9.41 12.32 -11.51
N PHE A 77 -9.00 11.73 -10.37
CA PHE A 77 -7.87 12.21 -9.57
C PHE A 77 -6.52 12.10 -10.28
N GLU A 78 -6.38 11.21 -11.25
CA GLU A 78 -5.12 11.05 -12.00
C GLU A 78 -4.92 12.21 -12.99
N ASN A 79 -6.02 12.79 -13.47
CA ASN A 79 -6.05 13.87 -14.46
C ASN A 79 -6.14 15.28 -13.85
N MET A 80 -6.21 15.40 -12.51
CA MET A 80 -6.13 16.67 -11.78
C MET A 80 -4.69 17.19 -11.70
#